data_AF-A0A6N8H403-F1
#
_entry.id   AF-A0A6N8H403-F1
#
_cell.length_a   1.000
_cell.length_b   1.000
_cell.length_c   1.000
_cell.angle_alpha   90.00
_cell.angle_beta   90.00
_cell.angle_gamma   90.00
#
_symmetry.space_group_name_H-M   'P 1'
#
loop_
_entity.id
_entity.type
_entity.pdbx_description
1 polymer ?
#
loop_
_entity_poly.entity_id
_entity_poly.type
_entity_poly.pdbx_seq_one_letter_code
_entity_poly.pdbx_strand_id
1 'polypeptide(L)'
;MRTYNPRNCPVRFQRQKAIGGYIADFYCASARLIVELDGSQHYTPEQQQADARRTAYFTANHLTVLRFTNLDIDKNFPGVCQTIGSALQREVSL
;
A
#
# COMPACT_ATOMS: atom_id res chain seq x y z
N MET A 1 13.19 18.90 -23.50
CA MET A 1 13.57 18.64 -22.09
C MET A 1 12.30 18.77 -21.25
N ARG A 2 11.68 17.66 -20.83
CA ARG A 2 10.44 17.70 -20.02
C ARG A 2 10.81 18.07 -18.59
N THR A 3 10.43 19.26 -18.13
CA THR A 3 10.55 19.67 -16.73
C THR A 3 9.56 18.87 -15.90
N TYR A 4 10.04 17.88 -15.15
CA TYR A 4 9.25 17.13 -14.18
C TYR A 4 8.87 18.07 -13.04
N ASN A 5 7.60 18.48 -12.96
CA ASN A 5 7.07 19.25 -11.84
C ASN A 5 6.54 18.25 -10.79
N PRO A 6 7.28 17.97 -9.70
CA PRO A 6 6.89 16.96 -8.71
C PRO A 6 5.58 17.29 -7.99
N ARG A 7 5.07 18.53 -8.10
CA ARG A 7 3.79 18.94 -7.51
C ARG A 7 2.56 18.38 -8.26
N ASN A 8 2.72 17.98 -9.53
CA ASN A 8 1.64 17.50 -10.39
C ASN A 8 1.78 16.02 -10.79
N CYS A 9 2.51 15.21 -10.00
CA CYS A 9 2.57 13.78 -10.23
C CYS A 9 1.22 13.14 -9.82
N PRO A 10 0.45 12.53 -10.74
CA PRO A 10 -0.86 11.95 -10.42
C PRO A 10 -0.75 10.79 -9.41
N VAL A 11 0.42 10.20 -9.27
CA VAL A 11 0.73 9.16 -8.28
C VAL A 11 1.72 9.73 -7.27
N ARG A 12 1.29 9.89 -6.02
CA ARG A 12 2.16 10.31 -4.92
C ARG A 12 1.91 9.45 -3.69
N PHE A 13 2.97 8.80 -3.21
CA PHE A 13 2.93 8.05 -1.98
C PHE A 13 3.33 8.92 -0.78
N GLN A 14 2.51 8.87 0.26
CA GLN A 14 2.81 9.37 1.59
C GLN A 14 3.33 8.19 2.42
N ARG A 15 4.49 8.35 3.06
CA ARG A 15 5.03 7.32 3.95
C ARG A 15 4.41 7.42 5.34
N GLN A 16 4.27 6.30 6.03
CA GLN A 16 3.82 6.21 7.43
C GLN A 16 2.56 7.05 7.70
N LYS A 17 1.57 6.91 6.83
CA LYS A 17 0.35 7.72 6.88
C LYS A 17 -0.60 7.17 7.94
N ALA A 18 -0.94 8.01 8.92
CA ALA A 18 -2.02 7.71 9.86
C ALA A 18 -3.39 7.75 9.16
N ILE A 19 -4.14 6.66 9.26
CA ILE A 19 -5.50 6.47 8.72
C ILE A 19 -6.31 5.68 9.74
N GLY A 20 -7.33 6.28 10.34
CA GLY A 20 -8.27 5.56 11.19
C GLY A 20 -7.68 4.90 12.44
N GLY A 21 -6.61 5.46 12.99
CA GLY A 21 -5.90 4.86 14.13
C GLY A 21 -4.82 3.85 13.75
N TYR A 22 -4.64 3.56 12.46
CA TYR A 22 -3.55 2.71 11.94
C TYR A 22 -2.51 3.54 11.19
N ILE A 23 -1.28 3.02 11.08
CA ILE A 23 -0.20 3.65 10.31
C ILE A 23 0.12 2.78 9.10
N ALA A 24 -0.25 3.25 7.90
CA ALA A 24 0.09 2.62 6.64
C ALA A 24 1.53 2.98 6.21
N ASP A 25 2.34 2.01 5.79
CA ASP A 25 3.73 2.26 5.40
C ASP A 25 3.83 3.20 4.20
N PHE A 26 2.99 2.97 3.19
CA PHE A 26 2.83 3.84 2.04
C PHE A 26 1.37 3.99 1.66
N TYR A 27 0.95 5.21 1.35
CA TYR A 27 -0.41 5.52 0.95
C TYR A 27 -0.45 6.45 -0.26
N CYS A 28 -1.17 6.04 -1.32
CA CYS A 28 -1.45 6.84 -2.50
C CYS A 28 -2.93 7.25 -2.48
N ALA A 29 -3.20 8.52 -2.21
CA ALA A 29 -4.57 9.03 -2.08
C ALA A 29 -5.35 8.99 -3.40
N SER A 30 -4.71 9.36 -4.51
CA SER A 30 -5.34 9.38 -5.84
C SER A 30 -5.74 8.01 -6.35
N ALA A 31 -5.08 6.95 -5.87
CA ALA A 31 -5.41 5.57 -6.21
C ALA A 31 -6.06 4.79 -5.04
N ARG A 32 -6.39 5.46 -3.93
CA ARG A 32 -6.94 4.84 -2.71
C ARG A 32 -6.17 3.59 -2.27
N LEU A 33 -4.85 3.61 -2.46
CA LEU A 33 -3.99 2.42 -2.36
C LEU A 33 -3.07 2.53 -1.15
N ILE A 34 -3.07 1.49 -0.33
CA ILE A 34 -2.11 1.24 0.74
C ILE A 34 -1.14 0.14 0.28
N VAL A 35 0.15 0.37 0.50
CA VAL A 35 1.19 -0.66 0.38
C VAL A 35 1.84 -0.85 1.73
N GLU A 36 1.86 -2.09 2.22
CA GLU A 36 2.46 -2.47 3.51
C GLU A 36 3.63 -3.42 3.29
N LEU A 37 4.68 -3.23 4.09
CA LEU A 37 5.85 -4.08 4.10
C LEU A 37 5.79 -4.98 5.34
N ASP A 38 5.58 -6.28 5.11
CA ASP A 38 5.51 -7.26 6.18
C ASP A 38 6.90 -7.83 6.48
N GLY A 39 7.51 -7.30 7.55
CA GLY A 39 8.72 -7.85 8.12
C GLY A 39 8.47 -8.91 9.20
N SER A 40 7.21 -9.20 9.54
CA SER A 40 6.88 -10.04 10.69
C SER A 40 6.92 -11.53 10.34
N GLN A 41 7.86 -12.26 10.97
CA GLN A 41 8.01 -13.72 10.86
C GLN A 41 7.16 -14.48 11.89
N HIS A 42 6.40 -13.75 12.72
CA HIS A 42 5.65 -14.31 13.83
C HIS A 42 4.17 -13.96 13.68
N TYR A 43 3.36 -14.96 13.33
CA TYR A 43 1.91 -14.88 13.23
C TYR A 43 1.28 -15.42 14.51
N THR A 44 1.30 -14.63 15.58
CA THR A 44 0.51 -14.98 16.77
C THR A 44 -1.00 -14.82 16.48
N PRO A 45 -1.89 -15.58 17.14
CA PRO A 45 -3.33 -15.40 16.98
C PRO A 45 -3.82 -13.97 17.24
N GLU A 46 -3.20 -13.27 18.19
CA GLU A 46 -3.51 -11.88 18.53
C GLU A 46 -3.15 -10.93 17.38
N GLN A 47 -1.98 -11.12 16.76
CA GLN A 47 -1.55 -10.33 15.60
C GLN A 47 -2.47 -10.59 14.40
N GLN A 48 -2.88 -11.83 14.16
CA GLN A 48 -3.81 -12.16 13.08
C GLN A 48 -5.17 -11.46 13.28
N GLN A 49 -5.70 -11.44 14.51
CA GLN A 49 -6.95 -10.73 14.78
C GLN A 49 -6.81 -9.21 14.62
N ALA A 50 -5.70 -8.62 15.09
CA ALA A 50 -5.43 -7.20 14.91
C ALA A 50 -5.36 -6.84 13.43
N ASP A 51 -4.69 -7.67 12.63
CA ASP A 51 -4.53 -7.48 11.19
C ASP A 51 -5.85 -7.63 10.42
N ALA A 52 -6.69 -8.59 10.83
CA ALA A 52 -8.03 -8.75 10.28
C ALA A 52 -8.91 -7.52 10.53
N ARG A 53 -8.88 -6.96 11.76
CA ARG A 53 -9.61 -5.72 12.09
C ARG A 53 -9.12 -4.53 11.27
N ARG A 54 -7.80 -4.41 11.12
CA ARG A 54 -7.17 -3.37 10.29
C ARG A 54 -7.60 -3.47 8.83
N THR A 55 -7.52 -4.67 8.25
CA THR A 55 -7.91 -4.94 6.87
C THR A 55 -9.40 -4.64 6.67
N ALA A 56 -10.26 -5.06 7.60
CA ALA A 56 -11.69 -4.76 7.54
C ALA A 56 -11.96 -3.25 7.57
N TYR A 57 -11.25 -2.49 8.42
CA TYR A 57 -11.36 -1.04 8.47
C TYR A 57 -10.97 -0.39 7.13
N PHE A 58 -9.83 -0.76 6.54
CA PHE A 58 -9.40 -0.19 5.26
C PHE A 58 -10.38 -0.53 4.12
N THR A 59 -10.83 -1.77 4.03
CA THR A 59 -11.82 -2.20 3.04
C THR A 59 -13.13 -1.42 3.18
N ALA A 60 -13.62 -1.21 4.41
CA ALA A 60 -14.83 -0.42 4.66
C ALA A 60 -14.70 1.06 4.25
N ASN A 61 -13.46 1.58 4.18
CA ASN A 61 -13.16 2.93 3.67
C ASN A 61 -12.83 2.94 2.16
N HIS A 62 -13.13 1.83 1.47
CA HIS A 62 -12.76 1.52 0.08
C HIS A 62 -11.29 1.86 -0.22
N LEU A 63 -10.40 1.41 0.65
CA LEU A 63 -8.97 1.45 0.42
C LEU A 63 -8.52 0.05 -0.02
N THR A 64 -7.73 0.00 -1.09
CA THR A 64 -7.07 -1.23 -1.53
C THR A 64 -5.79 -1.40 -0.73
N VAL A 65 -5.52 -2.61 -0.22
CA VAL A 65 -4.30 -2.92 0.55
C VAL A 65 -3.50 -3.98 -0.18
N LEU A 66 -2.25 -3.67 -0.51
CA LEU A 66 -1.26 -4.63 -0.99
C LEU A 66 -0.20 -4.83 0.09
N ARG A 67 0.10 -6.08 0.41
CA ARG A 67 1.14 -6.44 1.38
C ARG A 67 2.21 -7.27 0.71
N PHE A 68 3.47 -6.94 0.98
CA PHE A 68 4.63 -7.65 0.47
C PHE A 68 5.56 -8.02 1.62
N THR A 69 6.04 -9.25 1.63
CA THR A 69 7.07 -9.68 2.58
C THR A 69 8.44 -9.15 2.18
N ASN A 70 9.39 -9.12 3.11
CA ASN A 70 10.80 -8.85 2.77
C ASN A 70 11.33 -9.80 1.69
N LEU A 71 10.90 -11.08 1.71
CA LEU A 71 11.30 -12.06 0.71
C LEU A 71 10.77 -11.72 -0.69
N ASP A 72 9.53 -11.23 -0.80
CA ASP A 72 8.97 -10.80 -2.09
C ASP A 72 9.78 -9.66 -2.70
N ILE A 73 10.20 -8.71 -1.86
CA ILE A 73 11.03 -7.58 -2.27
C ILE A 73 12.42 -8.08 -2.70
N ASP A 74 13.05 -8.92 -1.89
CA ASP A 74 14.40 -9.41 -2.14
C ASP A 74 14.50 -10.35 -3.35
N LYS A 75 13.46 -11.15 -3.60
CA LYS A 75 13.47 -12.18 -4.64
C LYS A 75 12.71 -11.80 -5.90
N ASN A 76 11.76 -10.86 -5.82
CA ASN A 76 10.89 -10.51 -6.93
C ASN A 76 10.48 -9.03 -6.93
N PHE A 77 11.44 -8.14 -6.70
CA PHE A 77 11.21 -6.70 -6.77
C PHE A 77 10.48 -6.22 -8.05
N PRO A 78 10.80 -6.72 -9.27
CA PRO A 78 10.06 -6.35 -10.48
C PRO A 78 8.58 -6.74 -10.42
N GLY A 79 8.25 -7.92 -9.89
CA GLY A 79 6.88 -8.37 -9.70
C GLY A 79 6.12 -7.49 -8.70
N VAL A 80 6.75 -7.13 -7.58
CA VAL A 80 6.19 -6.18 -6.60
C VAL A 80 5.86 -4.85 -7.28
N CYS A 81 6.81 -4.28 -8.03
CA CYS A 81 6.60 -3.04 -8.78
C CYS A 81 5.45 -3.16 -9.80
N GLN A 82 5.37 -4.29 -10.51
CA GLN A 82 4.30 -4.53 -11.48
C GLN A 82 2.93 -4.58 -10.82
N THR A 83 2.79 -5.29 -9.71
CA THR A 83 1.53 -5.38 -8.96
C THR A 83 1.08 -4.00 -8.47
N ILE A 84 2.00 -3.20 -7.92
CA ILE A 84 1.70 -1.81 -7.51
C ILE A 84 1.29 -0.98 -8.73
N GLY A 85 2.00 -1.09 -9.84
CA GLY A 85 1.68 -0.38 -11.09
C GLY A 85 0.29 -0.72 -11.63
N SER A 86 -0.09 -2.00 -11.64
CA SER A 86 -1.43 -2.42 -12.07
C SER A 86 -2.54 -1.92 -11.14
N ALA A 87 -2.29 -1.88 -9.82
CA ALA A 87 -3.24 -1.33 -8.87
C ALA A 87 -3.46 0.18 -9.06
N LEU A 88 -2.37 0.93 -9.32
CA LEU A 88 -2.45 2.37 -9.59
C LEU A 88 -3.29 2.68 -10.86
N GLN A 89 -3.24 1.84 -11.89
CA GLN A 89 -3.99 2.06 -13.14
C GLN A 89 -5.50 1.80 -13.01
N ARG A 90 -5.90 0.87 -12.14
CA ARG A 90 -7.31 0.52 -11.92
C ARG A 90 -8.14 1.67 -11.34
N GLU A 91 -7.55 2.44 -10.44
CA GLU A 91 -8.26 3.44 -9.63
C GLU A 91 -8.19 4.86 -10.20
N VAL A 92 -7.23 5.13 -11.10
CA VAL A 92 -7.07 6.44 -11.76
C VAL A 92 -7.94 6.57 -13.03
N SER A 93 -8.62 5.50 -13.45
CA SER A 93 -9.42 5.45 -14.68
C SER A 93 -10.91 5.76 -14.47
N LEU A 94 -11.29 6.41 -13.36
CA LEU A 94 -12.64 6.88 -13.05
C LEU A 94 -12.65 8.41 -12.89
#